data_AF-A0A2M7B207-F1
#
_entry.id   AF-A0A2M7B207-F1
#
_cell.length_a   1.000
_cell.length_b   1.000
_cell.length_c   1.000
_cell.angle_alpha   90.00
_cell.angle_beta   90.00
_cell.angle_gamma   90.00
#
_symmetry.space_group_name_H-M   'P 1'
#
loop_
_entity.id
_entity.type
_entity.pdbx_description
1 polymer ?
#
loop_
_entity_poly.entity_id
_entity_poly.type
_entity_poly.pdbx_seq_one_letter_code
_entity_poly.pdbx_strand_id
1 'polypeptide(L)'
;MKKSGCRVKGAGCRIKSFVIACIFFTIAYTLYPIPCLYCWIHNTHREIVSAAARNRYLPEKFGDFLIQNEFKLQEGSIYPDIYDGPEIRAHDSEVYQYMTLKIIDELLTPERKVDEKFFLDLGRISHYIADGNQPLHCDQRQYEDTFHQRYEDNAADLHIKYIPRRPNYISDISAMFTADAKYGYDHYSEIADAYIGVTGNQIKKVEKLTKNQIINAYNETVDVWYTIWREKIFLMLKTRQKTPADYLTLSNELMKDDLLDRAVDNLNYGMKVFPNEVKLYSRLADIWNKTGEPKKEAGILKKCVKTNPQSIDIRRRLALIYEKLDKKNDAVKEWEKLMGSKYNAEAKKKVELLEKK
;
A
#
# COMPACT_ATOMS: atom_id res chain seq x y z
N MET A 1 40.66 -85.84 -4.53
CA MET A 1 40.40 -86.53 -3.25
C MET A 1 39.35 -85.73 -2.47
N LYS A 2 38.09 -86.18 -2.44
CA LYS A 2 37.33 -86.66 -1.24
C LYS A 2 37.41 -85.73 -0.01
N LYS A 3 36.30 -85.00 0.29
CA LYS A 3 35.29 -85.22 1.38
C LYS A 3 35.84 -84.77 2.76
N SER A 4 35.17 -84.07 3.67
CA SER A 4 33.76 -84.00 4.16
C SER A 4 33.73 -82.91 5.27
N GLY A 5 32.65 -82.30 5.74
CA GLY A 5 31.23 -82.64 5.67
C GLY A 5 30.35 -81.56 6.31
N CYS A 6 29.05 -81.81 6.21
CA CYS A 6 27.91 -80.92 6.42
C CYS A 6 27.21 -81.20 7.77
N ARG A 7 26.55 -80.21 8.38
CA ARG A 7 25.15 -80.36 8.85
C ARG A 7 24.44 -79.05 9.23
N VAL A 8 23.23 -78.94 8.67
CA VAL A 8 22.16 -77.95 8.83
C VAL A 8 21.15 -78.44 9.87
N LYS A 9 20.49 -77.52 10.62
CA LYS A 9 19.04 -77.48 10.99
C LYS A 9 18.74 -76.04 11.48
N GLY A 10 17.67 -75.32 11.16
CA GLY A 10 16.48 -75.52 10.33
C GLY A 10 15.35 -74.58 10.80
N ALA A 11 14.53 -74.13 9.83
CA ALA A 11 13.18 -73.52 9.93
C ALA A 11 12.97 -72.18 10.68
N GLY A 12 12.15 -71.24 10.21
CA GLY A 12 11.24 -71.25 9.07
C GLY A 12 10.56 -69.90 8.86
N CYS A 13 10.32 -69.59 7.58
CA CYS A 13 9.56 -68.46 7.07
C CYS A 13 8.08 -68.84 6.97
N ARG A 14 7.15 -67.96 7.36
CA ARG A 14 5.77 -67.93 6.83
C ARG A 14 5.25 -66.50 6.74
N ILE A 15 5.13 -66.05 5.49
CA ILE A 15 4.27 -64.95 5.04
C ILE A 15 2.83 -65.47 5.02
N LYS A 16 1.87 -64.69 5.55
CA LYS A 16 0.48 -64.68 5.08
C LYS A 16 -0.07 -63.25 5.15
N SER A 17 -0.36 -62.71 3.98
CA SER A 17 -1.19 -61.53 3.72
C SER A 17 -2.64 -61.77 4.13
N PHE A 18 -3.38 -60.73 4.57
CA PHE A 18 -4.78 -60.43 4.21
C PHE A 18 -5.26 -59.10 4.85
N VAL A 19 -5.23 -58.01 4.05
CA VAL A 19 -6.33 -57.07 3.70
C VAL A 19 -7.42 -56.68 4.75
N ILE A 20 -7.52 -55.35 4.96
CA ILE A 20 -8.66 -54.44 5.32
C ILE A 20 -9.26 -54.45 6.74
N ALA A 21 -9.15 -53.31 7.43
CA ALA A 21 -10.31 -52.50 7.89
C ALA A 21 -9.85 -51.15 8.50
N CYS A 22 -10.35 -50.04 7.96
CA CYS A 22 -10.34 -48.71 8.59
C CYS A 22 -11.12 -48.74 9.91
N ILE A 23 -10.73 -47.90 10.89
CA ILE A 23 -11.60 -47.03 11.70
C ILE A 23 -10.74 -46.29 12.74
N PHE A 24 -10.93 -44.96 12.77
CA PHE A 24 -10.64 -43.93 13.78
C PHE A 24 -10.12 -44.38 15.16
N PHE A 25 -9.19 -43.61 15.76
CA PHE A 25 -9.38 -42.95 17.07
C PHE A 25 -8.22 -41.98 17.39
N THR A 26 -8.57 -40.69 17.31
CA THR A 26 -8.14 -39.52 18.10
C THR A 26 -6.78 -39.50 18.82
N ILE A 27 -5.94 -38.54 18.41
CA ILE A 27 -4.83 -38.00 19.19
C ILE A 27 -5.40 -37.15 20.33
N ALA A 28 -5.16 -37.56 21.57
CA ALA A 28 -5.42 -36.77 22.76
C ALA A 28 -4.36 -35.66 22.87
N TYR A 29 -4.72 -34.44 22.46
CA TYR A 29 -4.03 -33.24 22.92
C TYR A 29 -4.49 -32.96 24.35
N THR A 30 -3.61 -33.24 25.31
CA THR A 30 -3.78 -32.83 26.71
C THR A 30 -3.76 -31.31 26.81
N LEU A 31 -4.84 -30.78 27.36
CA LEU A 31 -5.08 -29.40 27.75
C LEU A 31 -3.99 -28.90 28.70
N TYR A 32 -3.02 -28.17 28.17
CA TYR A 32 -2.40 -27.05 28.88
C TYR A 32 -3.09 -25.79 28.34
N PRO A 33 -3.69 -24.93 29.19
CA PRO A 33 -4.05 -23.60 28.73
C PRO A 33 -2.72 -22.87 28.52
N ILE A 34 -2.26 -22.82 27.27
CA ILE A 34 -1.36 -21.76 26.86
C ILE A 34 -2.14 -20.47 27.18
N PRO A 35 -1.63 -19.55 28.01
CA PRO A 35 -2.24 -18.25 28.16
C PRO A 35 -2.32 -17.67 26.76
N CYS A 36 -3.54 -17.60 26.27
CA CYS A 36 -3.91 -17.01 25.03
C CYS A 36 -3.66 -15.50 25.15
N LEU A 37 -2.42 -15.09 24.94
CA LEU A 37 -2.03 -13.73 24.57
C LEU A 37 -2.50 -13.54 23.13
N TYR A 38 -3.80 -13.32 22.96
CA TYR A 38 -4.33 -12.89 21.68
C TYR A 38 -4.23 -11.37 21.62
N CYS A 39 -3.91 -10.89 20.43
CA CYS A 39 -4.15 -9.54 19.99
C CYS A 39 -5.65 -9.36 19.73
N TRP A 40 -6.08 -8.17 19.26
CA TRP A 40 -7.47 -7.87 18.91
C TRP A 40 -8.18 -9.13 18.39
N ILE A 41 -9.26 -9.57 19.06
CA ILE A 41 -9.85 -10.87 18.73
C ILE A 41 -10.12 -10.97 17.23
N HIS A 42 -9.95 -12.16 16.65
CA HIS A 42 -10.11 -12.44 15.23
C HIS A 42 -11.30 -11.75 14.55
N ASN A 43 -12.40 -11.53 15.27
CA ASN A 43 -13.56 -10.79 14.78
C ASN A 43 -13.24 -9.33 14.46
N THR A 44 -12.53 -8.61 15.32
CA THR A 44 -12.17 -7.20 15.12
C THR A 44 -11.25 -7.03 13.90
N HIS A 45 -10.23 -7.88 13.75
CA HIS A 45 -9.37 -7.87 12.56
C HIS A 45 -10.17 -8.07 11.26
N ARG A 46 -11.06 -9.05 11.25
CA ARG A 46 -11.91 -9.33 10.09
C ARG A 46 -12.86 -8.18 9.80
N GLU A 47 -13.46 -7.57 10.82
CA GLU A 47 -14.34 -6.42 10.68
C GLU A 47 -13.63 -5.21 10.05
N ILE A 48 -12.44 -4.87 10.55
CA ILE A 48 -11.61 -3.77 10.02
C ILE A 48 -11.36 -3.97 8.53
N VAL A 49 -10.91 -5.17 8.16
CA VAL A 49 -10.55 -5.53 6.78
C VAL A 49 -11.77 -5.57 5.86
N SER A 50 -12.88 -6.14 6.31
CA SER A 50 -14.16 -6.15 5.58
C SER A 50 -14.70 -4.74 5.36
N ALA A 51 -14.57 -3.85 6.34
CA ALA A 51 -14.95 -2.46 6.19
C ALA A 51 -14.03 -1.72 5.22
N ALA A 52 -12.71 -1.95 5.31
CA ALA A 52 -11.72 -1.33 4.44
C ALA A 52 -11.93 -1.70 2.97
N ALA A 53 -12.18 -2.98 2.69
CA ALA A 53 -12.46 -3.48 1.34
C ALA A 53 -13.71 -2.83 0.71
N ARG A 54 -14.68 -2.42 1.53
CA ARG A 54 -15.92 -1.75 1.10
C ARG A 54 -15.81 -0.22 1.09
N ASN A 55 -14.62 0.36 1.28
CA ASN A 55 -14.46 1.80 1.18
C ASN A 55 -14.66 2.28 -0.27
N ARG A 56 -15.83 2.86 -0.53
CA ARG A 56 -16.27 3.36 -1.86
C ARG A 56 -15.43 4.49 -2.47
N TYR A 57 -14.46 5.04 -1.74
CA TYR A 57 -13.56 6.08 -2.26
C TYR A 57 -12.22 5.54 -2.76
N LEU A 58 -11.98 4.23 -2.63
CA LEU A 58 -10.86 3.57 -3.31
C LEU A 58 -11.09 3.61 -4.82
N PRO A 59 -10.01 3.57 -5.64
CA PRO A 59 -10.13 3.47 -7.09
C PRO A 59 -11.04 2.30 -7.49
N GLU A 60 -11.99 2.50 -8.41
CA GLU A 60 -13.06 1.55 -8.74
C GLU A 60 -12.52 0.12 -8.96
N LYS A 61 -11.53 -0.02 -9.86
CA LYS A 61 -10.89 -1.31 -10.15
C LYS A 61 -10.23 -1.95 -8.93
N PHE A 62 -9.66 -1.14 -8.03
CA PHE A 62 -9.05 -1.66 -6.82
C PHE A 62 -10.12 -2.13 -5.84
N GLY A 63 -11.15 -1.31 -5.62
CA GLY A 63 -12.29 -1.66 -4.78
C GLY A 63 -12.95 -2.96 -5.23
N ASP A 64 -13.18 -3.13 -6.54
CA ASP A 64 -13.73 -4.37 -7.10
C ASP A 64 -12.86 -5.58 -6.78
N PHE A 65 -11.54 -5.46 -6.93
CA PHE A 65 -10.62 -6.54 -6.59
C PHE A 65 -10.61 -6.87 -5.10
N LEU A 66 -10.67 -5.87 -4.22
CA LEU A 66 -10.74 -6.09 -2.78
C LEU A 66 -12.03 -6.82 -2.39
N ILE A 67 -13.18 -6.40 -2.95
CA ILE A 67 -14.47 -7.06 -2.70
C ILE A 67 -14.46 -8.51 -3.21
N GLN A 68 -13.95 -8.75 -4.41
CA GLN A 68 -13.85 -10.10 -4.97
C GLN A 68 -12.95 -11.04 -4.17
N ASN A 69 -11.96 -10.49 -3.45
CA ASN A 69 -10.97 -11.25 -2.67
C ASN A 69 -11.14 -11.06 -1.16
N GLU A 70 -12.32 -10.63 -0.71
CA GLU A 70 -12.59 -10.35 0.72
C GLU A 70 -12.26 -11.56 1.62
N PHE A 71 -12.60 -12.77 1.17
CA PHE A 71 -12.27 -13.98 1.92
C PHE A 71 -10.77 -14.12 2.19
N LYS A 72 -9.92 -13.82 1.20
CA LYS A 72 -8.45 -13.86 1.34
C LYS A 72 -7.93 -12.75 2.22
N LEU A 73 -8.53 -11.56 2.14
CA LEU A 73 -8.20 -10.46 3.04
C LEU A 73 -8.50 -10.83 4.50
N GLN A 74 -9.68 -11.41 4.77
CA GLN A 74 -10.06 -11.89 6.11
C GLN A 74 -9.25 -13.10 6.60
N GLU A 75 -8.85 -14.00 5.69
CA GLU A 75 -7.94 -15.09 6.00
C GLU A 75 -6.58 -14.53 6.45
N GLY A 76 -6.06 -13.55 5.70
CA GLY A 76 -4.81 -12.87 5.99
C GLY A 76 -4.83 -12.10 7.31
N SER A 77 -5.96 -11.46 7.64
CA SER A 77 -6.09 -10.62 8.84
C SER A 77 -6.03 -11.37 10.16
N ILE A 78 -6.14 -12.70 10.13
CA ILE A 78 -5.99 -13.54 11.32
C ILE A 78 -4.85 -14.54 11.18
N TYR A 79 -4.15 -14.51 10.03
CA TYR A 79 -3.09 -15.45 9.74
C TYR A 79 -1.94 -15.34 10.76
N PRO A 80 -1.48 -14.14 11.16
CA PRO A 80 -0.37 -14.02 12.12
C PRO A 80 -0.66 -14.68 13.47
N ASP A 81 -1.87 -14.51 14.01
CA ASP A 81 -2.26 -15.15 15.28
C ASP A 81 -2.15 -16.68 15.24
N ILE A 82 -2.53 -17.27 14.10
CA ILE A 82 -2.61 -18.72 13.94
C ILE A 82 -1.25 -19.32 13.59
N TYR A 83 -0.50 -18.68 12.70
CA TYR A 83 0.64 -19.31 12.02
C TYR A 83 1.97 -18.64 12.29
N ASP A 84 2.01 -17.36 12.66
CA ASP A 84 3.28 -16.71 12.95
C ASP A 84 3.80 -17.18 14.33
N GLY A 85 5.12 -17.16 14.52
CA GLY A 85 5.75 -17.58 15.77
C GLY A 85 5.45 -16.62 16.93
N PRO A 86 5.60 -17.06 18.20
CA PRO A 86 5.38 -16.20 19.36
C PRO A 86 6.29 -14.97 19.40
N GLU A 87 7.46 -15.03 18.75
CA GLU A 87 8.39 -13.90 18.60
C GLU A 87 7.80 -12.74 17.78
N ILE A 88 6.85 -13.02 16.89
CA ILE A 88 6.15 -12.01 16.08
C ILE A 88 4.94 -11.44 16.85
N ARG A 89 4.44 -12.16 17.86
CA ARG A 89 3.33 -11.75 18.74
C ARG A 89 3.79 -10.97 19.98
N ALA A 90 5.04 -10.54 20.02
CA ALA A 90 5.54 -9.71 21.12
C ALA A 90 4.84 -8.34 21.08
N HIS A 91 4.47 -7.79 22.25
CA HIS A 91 3.99 -6.41 22.45
C HIS A 91 5.07 -5.39 22.07
N ASP A 92 5.42 -5.35 20.79
CA ASP A 92 6.51 -4.56 20.24
C ASP A 92 6.07 -3.99 18.89
N SER A 93 5.75 -2.70 18.90
CA SER A 93 5.40 -1.95 17.71
C SER A 93 6.47 -2.00 16.61
N GLU A 94 7.74 -2.18 16.97
CA GLU A 94 8.83 -2.30 15.98
C GLU A 94 8.71 -3.60 15.18
N VAL A 95 8.22 -4.68 15.81
CA VAL A 95 7.99 -5.97 15.14
C VAL A 95 6.86 -5.86 14.12
N TYR A 96 5.73 -5.24 14.48
CA TYR A 96 4.61 -5.03 13.56
C TYR A 96 4.99 -4.14 12.38
N GLN A 97 5.76 -3.09 12.66
CA GLN A 97 6.32 -2.22 11.63
C GLN A 97 7.22 -3.03 10.69
N TYR A 98 8.18 -3.77 11.24
CA TYR A 98 9.11 -4.58 10.44
C TYR A 98 8.38 -5.58 9.55
N MET A 99 7.41 -6.31 10.10
CA MET A 99 6.65 -7.31 9.36
C MET A 99 5.80 -6.67 8.26
N THR A 100 5.15 -5.54 8.55
CA THR A 100 4.43 -4.76 7.54
C THR A 100 5.34 -4.35 6.39
N LEU A 101 6.47 -3.71 6.70
CA LEU A 101 7.41 -3.23 5.68
C LEU A 101 7.99 -4.37 4.85
N LYS A 102 8.33 -5.50 5.49
CA LYS A 102 8.82 -6.70 4.82
C LYS A 102 7.82 -7.24 3.80
N ILE A 103 6.54 -7.35 4.18
CA ILE A 103 5.50 -7.81 3.25
C ILE A 103 5.32 -6.80 2.11
N ILE A 104 5.34 -5.50 2.40
CA ILE A 104 5.24 -4.45 1.38
C ILE A 104 6.38 -4.57 0.36
N ASP A 105 7.62 -4.77 0.81
CA ASP A 105 8.78 -4.96 -0.08
C ASP A 105 8.58 -6.16 -1.01
N GLU A 106 8.05 -7.28 -0.50
CA GLU A 106 7.71 -8.46 -1.30
C GLU A 106 6.60 -8.16 -2.34
N LEU A 107 5.55 -7.43 -1.93
CA LEU A 107 4.43 -7.07 -2.79
C LEU A 107 4.84 -6.13 -3.94
N LEU A 108 5.80 -5.25 -3.67
CA LEU A 108 6.32 -4.24 -4.60
C LEU A 108 7.50 -4.73 -5.45
N THR A 109 7.73 -6.05 -5.52
CA THR A 109 8.62 -6.62 -6.55
C THR A 109 7.96 -6.62 -7.94
N PRO A 110 8.72 -6.45 -9.04
CA PRO A 110 8.17 -6.47 -10.40
C PRO A 110 7.47 -7.80 -10.78
N GLU A 111 7.96 -8.93 -10.26
CA GLU A 111 7.49 -10.27 -10.58
C GLU A 111 6.21 -10.64 -9.81
N ARG A 112 5.94 -9.98 -8.67
CA ARG A 112 4.76 -10.31 -7.86
C ARG A 112 3.48 -9.99 -8.62
N LYS A 113 2.61 -10.98 -8.75
CA LYS A 113 1.29 -10.82 -9.39
C LYS A 113 0.27 -10.32 -8.37
N VAL A 114 -0.75 -9.62 -8.85
CA VAL A 114 -1.96 -9.33 -8.08
C VAL A 114 -2.85 -10.57 -8.16
N ASP A 115 -2.59 -11.54 -7.28
CA ASP A 115 -3.27 -12.84 -7.18
C ASP A 115 -3.82 -13.05 -5.75
N GLU A 116 -4.41 -14.20 -5.44
CA GLU A 116 -4.96 -14.47 -4.10
C GLU A 116 -3.96 -14.27 -2.96
N LYS A 117 -2.67 -14.60 -3.19
CA LYS A 117 -1.62 -14.37 -2.18
C LYS A 117 -1.40 -12.87 -1.94
N PHE A 118 -1.48 -12.03 -2.98
CA PHE A 118 -1.41 -10.57 -2.83
C PHE A 118 -2.48 -10.07 -1.85
N PHE A 119 -3.71 -10.56 -1.95
CA PHE A 119 -4.80 -10.17 -1.05
C PHE A 119 -4.67 -10.80 0.35
N LEU A 120 -4.16 -12.03 0.44
CA LEU A 120 -3.80 -12.62 1.73
C LEU A 120 -2.78 -11.75 2.47
N ASP A 121 -1.73 -11.31 1.77
CA ASP A 121 -0.68 -10.47 2.34
C ASP A 121 -1.17 -9.06 2.70
N LEU A 122 -2.10 -8.48 1.92
CA LEU A 122 -2.79 -7.24 2.32
C LEU A 122 -3.57 -7.42 3.64
N GLY A 123 -4.22 -8.56 3.82
CA GLY A 123 -4.87 -8.93 5.08
C GLY A 123 -3.88 -9.03 6.24
N ARG A 124 -2.72 -9.66 6.02
CA ARG A 124 -1.65 -9.78 7.03
C ARG A 124 -1.10 -8.42 7.44
N ILE A 125 -0.91 -7.51 6.48
CA ILE A 125 -0.53 -6.12 6.76
C ILE A 125 -1.58 -5.44 7.67
N SER A 126 -2.88 -5.62 7.38
CA SER A 126 -3.94 -5.05 8.21
C SER A 126 -3.98 -5.59 9.64
N HIS A 127 -3.57 -6.85 9.84
CA HIS A 127 -3.42 -7.41 11.17
C HIS A 127 -2.37 -6.62 11.98
N TYR A 128 -1.16 -6.48 11.44
CA TYR A 128 -0.09 -5.74 12.12
C TYR A 128 -0.41 -4.25 12.31
N ILE A 129 -1.14 -3.63 11.38
CA ILE A 129 -1.64 -2.25 11.57
C ILE A 129 -2.62 -2.19 12.75
N ALA A 130 -3.55 -3.13 12.85
CA ALA A 130 -4.51 -3.17 13.95
C ALA A 130 -3.82 -3.40 15.30
N ASP A 131 -2.82 -4.28 15.36
CA ASP A 131 -2.02 -4.53 16.56
C ASP A 131 -1.13 -3.35 16.92
N GLY A 132 -0.51 -2.69 15.94
CA GLY A 132 0.23 -1.45 16.17
C GLY A 132 -0.65 -0.33 16.73
N ASN A 133 -1.95 -0.37 16.45
CA ASN A 133 -2.94 0.55 17.01
C ASN A 133 -3.51 0.09 18.36
N GLN A 134 -3.23 -1.14 18.81
CA GLN A 134 -3.68 -1.69 20.08
C GLN A 134 -2.80 -1.08 21.20
N PRO A 135 -3.37 -0.24 22.10
CA PRO A 135 -2.55 0.51 23.05
C PRO A 135 -1.75 -0.33 24.06
N LEU A 136 -2.23 -1.53 24.41
CA LEU A 136 -1.53 -2.48 25.27
C LEU A 136 -0.37 -3.19 24.55
N HIS A 137 -0.25 -3.09 23.22
CA HIS A 137 0.83 -3.75 22.46
C HIS A 137 2.07 -2.85 22.29
N CYS A 138 2.12 -1.74 23.01
CA CYS A 138 3.21 -0.76 22.95
C CYS A 138 4.14 -0.83 24.17
N ASP A 139 3.79 -1.62 25.19
CA ASP A 139 4.52 -1.77 26.46
C ASP A 139 4.18 -3.14 27.08
N GLN A 140 4.94 -3.59 28.07
CA GLN A 140 4.61 -4.79 28.85
C GLN A 140 4.60 -4.43 30.33
N ARG A 141 3.45 -4.58 31.00
CA ARG A 141 3.36 -4.29 32.45
C ARG A 141 2.97 -5.48 33.30
N GLN A 142 3.35 -5.37 34.57
CA GLN A 142 2.97 -6.33 35.59
C GLN A 142 1.44 -6.42 35.67
N TYR A 143 0.91 -7.65 35.71
CA TYR A 143 -0.53 -7.97 35.76
C TYR A 143 -1.32 -7.76 34.47
N GLU A 144 -0.68 -7.48 33.33
CA GLU A 144 -1.38 -7.31 32.04
C GLU A 144 -2.25 -8.52 31.67
N ASP A 145 -1.74 -9.74 31.87
CA ASP A 145 -2.45 -11.00 31.66
C ASP A 145 -3.82 -11.06 32.40
N THR A 146 -4.01 -10.27 33.46
CA THR A 146 -5.25 -10.26 34.25
C THR A 146 -6.39 -9.45 33.62
N PHE A 147 -6.07 -8.63 32.62
CA PHE A 147 -7.04 -7.78 31.96
C PHE A 147 -6.97 -7.71 30.43
N HIS A 148 -5.86 -8.10 29.82
CA HIS A 148 -5.65 -7.99 28.38
C HIS A 148 -6.81 -8.60 27.57
N GLN A 149 -7.10 -9.88 27.79
CA GLN A 149 -8.19 -10.57 27.08
C GLN A 149 -9.55 -9.87 27.27
N ARG A 150 -9.84 -9.40 28.49
CA ARG A 150 -11.09 -8.68 28.78
C ARG A 150 -11.17 -7.34 28.06
N TYR A 151 -10.04 -6.66 27.87
CA TYR A 151 -9.96 -5.44 27.08
C TYR A 151 -10.38 -5.70 25.65
N GLU A 152 -9.81 -6.73 25.04
CA GLU A 152 -10.07 -7.07 23.65
C GLU A 152 -11.48 -7.63 23.43
N ASP A 153 -12.00 -8.42 24.36
CA ASP A 153 -13.38 -8.91 24.36
C ASP A 153 -14.36 -7.73 24.29
N ASN A 154 -14.22 -6.78 25.22
CA ASN A 154 -15.06 -5.58 25.26
C ASN A 154 -14.92 -4.73 24.00
N ALA A 155 -13.73 -4.72 23.41
CA ALA A 155 -13.44 -3.90 22.26
C ALA A 155 -14.01 -4.50 20.97
N ALA A 156 -14.10 -5.83 20.87
CA ALA A 156 -14.83 -6.55 19.82
C ALA A 156 -16.34 -6.27 19.86
N ASP A 157 -16.93 -6.06 21.04
CA ASP A 157 -18.36 -5.76 21.20
C ASP A 157 -18.75 -4.34 20.75
N LEU A 158 -17.78 -3.46 20.44
CA LEU A 158 -18.05 -2.05 20.11
C LEU A 158 -18.66 -1.84 18.72
N HIS A 159 -18.63 -2.86 17.85
CA HIS A 159 -19.20 -2.91 16.49
C HIS A 159 -19.31 -1.55 15.82
N ILE A 160 -18.17 -1.04 15.37
CA ILE A 160 -18.06 0.36 14.96
C ILE A 160 -18.64 0.58 13.57
N LYS A 161 -19.48 1.62 13.45
CA LYS A 161 -19.91 2.11 12.14
C LYS A 161 -18.77 2.87 11.46
N TYR A 162 -18.06 2.18 10.56
CA TYR A 162 -17.03 2.78 9.73
C TYR A 162 -17.62 3.83 8.77
N ILE A 163 -16.93 4.96 8.65
CA ILE A 163 -17.30 6.04 7.73
C ILE A 163 -16.29 6.02 6.58
N PRO A 164 -16.67 5.58 5.36
CA PRO A 164 -15.78 5.61 4.22
C PRO A 164 -15.27 7.03 3.97
N ARG A 165 -13.97 7.14 3.74
CA ARG A 165 -13.30 8.39 3.38
C ARG A 165 -12.34 8.17 2.22
N ARG A 166 -11.97 9.27 1.55
CA ARG A 166 -10.88 9.24 0.56
C ARG A 166 -9.58 8.76 1.24
N PRO A 167 -8.86 7.80 0.63
CA PRO A 167 -7.58 7.35 1.17
C PRO A 167 -6.52 8.44 1.01
N ASN A 168 -5.60 8.50 1.97
CA ASN A 168 -4.38 9.28 1.86
C ASN A 168 -3.24 8.39 1.39
N TYR A 169 -2.27 8.99 0.69
CA TYR A 169 -1.01 8.34 0.41
C TYR A 169 -0.06 8.49 1.60
N ILE A 170 0.52 7.38 2.06
CA ILE A 170 1.49 7.37 3.16
C ILE A 170 2.89 7.24 2.57
N SER A 171 3.67 8.31 2.62
CA SER A 171 5.05 8.31 2.13
C SER A 171 6.05 7.66 3.08
N ASP A 172 5.70 7.58 4.37
CA ASP A 172 6.55 7.03 5.43
C ASP A 172 5.71 6.19 6.39
N ILE A 173 5.63 4.89 6.10
CA ILE A 173 4.89 3.91 6.92
C ILE A 173 5.62 3.67 8.26
N SER A 174 6.94 3.84 8.32
CA SER A 174 7.68 3.74 9.59
C SER A 174 7.24 4.83 10.57
N ALA A 175 7.10 6.06 10.08
CA ALA A 175 6.66 7.18 10.90
C ALA A 175 5.22 7.01 11.42
N MET A 176 4.34 6.36 10.63
CA MET A 176 2.98 6.00 11.04
C MET A 176 3.03 5.08 12.28
N PHE A 177 3.71 3.93 12.19
CA PHE A 177 3.85 3.01 13.34
C PHE A 177 4.50 3.67 14.57
N THR A 178 5.47 4.56 14.36
CA THR A 178 6.09 5.30 15.48
C THR A 178 5.08 6.20 16.19
N ALA A 179 4.16 6.83 15.44
CA ALA A 179 3.11 7.67 16.00
C ALA A 179 2.07 6.83 16.76
N ASP A 180 1.69 5.68 16.23
CA ASP A 180 0.74 4.75 16.87
C ASP A 180 1.30 4.18 18.17
N ALA A 181 2.57 3.74 18.15
CA ALA A 181 3.29 3.26 19.31
C ALA A 181 3.33 4.32 20.43
N LYS A 182 3.62 5.57 20.05
CA LYS A 182 3.61 6.69 20.99
C LYS A 182 2.22 6.92 21.58
N TYR A 183 1.17 6.88 20.75
CA TYR A 183 -0.20 7.02 21.23
C TYR A 183 -0.56 5.92 22.22
N GLY A 184 -0.24 4.67 21.90
CA GLY A 184 -0.44 3.53 22.78
C GLY A 184 0.27 3.70 24.12
N TYR A 185 1.55 4.07 24.10
CA TYR A 185 2.34 4.36 25.30
C TYR A 185 1.72 5.45 26.19
N ASP A 186 1.33 6.57 25.58
CA ASP A 186 0.76 7.73 26.29
C ASP A 186 -0.58 7.37 26.99
N HIS A 187 -1.31 6.38 26.47
CA HIS A 187 -2.63 5.97 26.96
C HIS A 187 -2.67 4.61 27.67
N TYR A 188 -1.57 3.86 27.68
CA TYR A 188 -1.49 2.52 28.27
C TYR A 188 -2.00 2.53 29.72
N SER A 189 -1.51 3.47 30.54
CA SER A 189 -1.83 3.49 31.99
C SER A 189 -3.32 3.77 32.23
N GLU A 190 -3.93 4.65 31.43
CA GLU A 190 -5.36 4.97 31.53
C GLU A 190 -6.23 3.74 31.26
N ILE A 191 -5.85 2.92 30.27
CA ILE A 191 -6.55 1.68 29.91
C ILE A 191 -6.30 0.62 30.98
N ALA A 192 -5.05 0.39 31.38
CA ALA A 192 -4.70 -0.59 32.40
C ALA A 192 -5.43 -0.30 33.72
N ASP A 193 -5.42 0.95 34.18
CA ASP A 193 -6.10 1.35 35.42
C ASP A 193 -7.62 1.14 35.35
N ALA A 194 -8.23 1.43 34.19
CA ALA A 194 -9.66 1.22 33.97
C ALA A 194 -10.07 -0.26 34.07
N TYR A 195 -9.15 -1.19 33.80
CA TYR A 195 -9.41 -2.62 33.79
C TYR A 195 -8.90 -3.37 35.03
N ILE A 196 -7.79 -2.95 35.66
CA ILE A 196 -7.25 -3.53 36.90
C ILE A 196 -8.15 -3.15 38.09
N GLY A 197 -8.66 -1.91 38.11
CA GLY A 197 -9.17 -1.25 39.30
C GLY A 197 -10.70 -1.03 39.39
N VAL A 198 -11.55 -2.03 39.07
CA VAL A 198 -12.98 -2.10 39.48
C VAL A 198 -14.06 -1.53 38.49
N THR A 199 -15.17 -2.28 38.34
CA THR A 199 -16.55 -1.97 37.80
C THR A 199 -16.72 -1.29 36.43
N GLY A 200 -17.80 -1.64 35.72
CA GLY A 200 -18.06 -1.22 34.33
C GLY A 200 -18.13 0.29 34.02
N ASN A 201 -18.20 1.18 35.02
CA ASN A 201 -18.16 2.63 34.80
C ASN A 201 -16.77 3.16 34.40
N GLN A 202 -15.67 2.52 34.80
CA GLN A 202 -14.32 2.92 34.39
C GLN A 202 -14.03 2.48 32.95
N ILE A 203 -14.47 1.28 32.57
CA ILE A 203 -14.36 0.73 31.20
C ILE A 203 -15.05 1.65 30.18
N LYS A 204 -16.25 2.17 30.50
CA LYS A 204 -16.96 3.12 29.63
C LYS A 204 -16.17 4.41 29.32
N LYS A 205 -15.24 4.82 30.18
CA LYS A 205 -14.43 6.03 29.95
C LYS A 205 -13.40 5.80 28.85
N VAL A 206 -12.80 4.61 28.81
CA VAL A 206 -11.80 4.23 27.80
C VAL A 206 -12.43 3.69 26.52
N GLU A 207 -13.71 3.33 26.53
CA GLU A 207 -14.45 2.87 25.34
C GLU A 207 -14.34 3.83 24.14
N LYS A 208 -14.41 5.14 24.39
CA LYS A 208 -14.25 6.15 23.33
C LYS A 208 -12.84 6.12 22.73
N LEU A 209 -11.83 5.96 23.57
CA LEU A 209 -10.43 5.85 23.16
C LEU A 209 -10.24 4.60 22.32
N THR A 210 -10.69 3.45 22.82
CA THR A 210 -10.68 2.16 22.11
C THR A 210 -11.37 2.25 20.75
N LYS A 211 -12.54 2.90 20.68
CA LYS A 211 -13.24 3.14 19.40
C LYS A 211 -12.41 3.95 18.42
N ASN A 212 -11.74 5.00 18.90
CA ASN A 212 -10.91 5.82 18.04
C ASN A 212 -9.72 5.04 17.48
N GLN A 213 -9.10 4.16 18.27
CA GLN A 213 -7.98 3.32 17.80
C GLN A 213 -8.41 2.28 16.77
N ILE A 214 -9.57 1.65 16.93
CA ILE A 214 -10.11 0.74 15.89
C ILE A 214 -10.42 1.52 14.61
N ILE A 215 -10.98 2.73 14.72
CA ILE A 215 -11.21 3.62 13.57
C ILE A 215 -9.88 4.02 12.92
N ASN A 216 -8.84 4.28 13.72
CA ASN A 216 -7.51 4.61 13.22
C ASN A 216 -6.89 3.42 12.46
N ALA A 217 -6.94 2.22 13.03
CA ALA A 217 -6.51 0.99 12.37
C ALA A 217 -7.23 0.76 11.02
N TYR A 218 -8.53 1.01 10.96
CA TYR A 218 -9.31 0.99 9.71
C TYR A 218 -8.81 2.04 8.71
N ASN A 219 -8.62 3.27 9.16
CA ASN A 219 -8.18 4.40 8.35
C ASN A 219 -6.80 4.11 7.73
N GLU A 220 -5.86 3.62 8.53
CA GLU A 220 -4.51 3.31 8.10
C GLU A 220 -4.47 2.07 7.23
N THR A 221 -5.30 1.05 7.51
CA THR A 221 -5.46 -0.09 6.60
C THR A 221 -5.85 0.38 5.19
N VAL A 222 -6.84 1.26 5.09
CA VAL A 222 -7.29 1.83 3.81
C VAL A 222 -6.16 2.62 3.13
N ASP A 223 -5.44 3.46 3.88
CA ASP A 223 -4.38 4.32 3.35
C ASP A 223 -3.15 3.53 2.91
N VAL A 224 -2.73 2.52 3.68
CA VAL A 224 -1.62 1.63 3.35
C VAL A 224 -1.96 0.77 2.14
N TRP A 225 -3.15 0.17 2.08
CA TRP A 225 -3.60 -0.59 0.91
C TRP A 225 -3.62 0.27 -0.35
N TYR A 226 -4.15 1.48 -0.26
CA TYR A 226 -4.14 2.44 -1.36
C TYR A 226 -2.71 2.79 -1.79
N THR A 227 -1.81 3.04 -0.84
CA THR A 227 -0.39 3.31 -1.09
C THR A 227 0.25 2.15 -1.85
N ILE A 228 0.11 0.91 -1.37
CA ILE A 228 0.63 -0.30 -2.03
C ILE A 228 0.05 -0.44 -3.44
N TRP A 229 -1.26 -0.25 -3.60
CA TRP A 229 -1.92 -0.35 -4.91
C TRP A 229 -1.35 0.64 -5.92
N ARG A 230 -1.17 1.91 -5.52
CA ARG A 230 -0.57 2.94 -6.37
C ARG A 230 0.85 2.57 -6.80
N GLU A 231 1.69 2.17 -5.85
CA GLU A 231 3.05 1.75 -6.14
C GLU A 231 3.07 0.54 -7.08
N LYS A 232 2.19 -0.43 -6.82
CA LYS A 232 2.11 -1.66 -7.60
C LYS A 232 1.68 -1.40 -9.04
N ILE A 233 0.63 -0.61 -9.24
CA ILE A 233 0.18 -0.15 -10.55
C ILE A 233 1.33 0.54 -11.28
N PHE A 234 2.00 1.48 -10.62
CA PHE A 234 3.10 2.23 -11.22
C PHE A 234 4.23 1.30 -11.67
N LEU A 235 4.63 0.34 -10.83
CA LEU A 235 5.65 -0.66 -11.17
C LEU A 235 5.23 -1.56 -12.34
N MET A 236 4.02 -2.13 -12.30
CA MET A 236 3.50 -2.98 -13.37
C MET A 236 3.41 -2.26 -14.70
N LEU A 237 3.12 -0.96 -14.68
CA LEU A 237 2.98 -0.18 -15.88
C LEU A 237 4.36 0.31 -16.35
N LYS A 238 5.30 0.61 -15.45
CA LYS A 238 6.71 0.89 -15.79
C LYS A 238 7.38 -0.24 -16.59
N THR A 239 7.12 -1.50 -16.24
CA THR A 239 7.72 -2.66 -16.94
C THR A 239 7.13 -2.93 -18.33
N ARG A 240 5.94 -2.39 -18.64
CA ARG A 240 5.25 -2.59 -19.92
C ARG A 240 5.60 -1.55 -20.99
N GLN A 241 6.25 -0.45 -20.62
CA GLN A 241 6.38 0.72 -21.48
C GLN A 241 7.55 0.60 -22.45
N LYS A 242 7.23 0.26 -23.71
CA LYS A 242 8.22 0.05 -24.79
C LYS A 242 8.18 1.14 -25.85
N THR A 243 7.09 1.89 -25.95
CA THR A 243 6.87 2.92 -26.96
C THR A 243 6.43 4.22 -26.29
N PRO A 244 6.61 5.39 -26.93
CA PRO A 244 6.13 6.63 -26.35
C PRO A 244 4.60 6.66 -26.16
N ALA A 245 3.85 5.91 -26.97
CA ALA A 245 2.40 5.76 -26.81
C ALA A 245 2.04 5.08 -25.48
N ASP A 246 2.82 4.10 -25.02
CA ASP A 246 2.59 3.42 -23.74
C ASP A 246 2.71 4.40 -22.57
N TYR A 247 3.74 5.26 -22.62
CA TYR A 247 3.95 6.32 -21.62
C TYR A 247 2.79 7.33 -21.58
N LEU A 248 2.29 7.73 -22.75
CA LEU A 248 1.17 8.65 -22.85
C LEU A 248 -0.12 8.04 -22.32
N THR A 249 -0.42 6.80 -22.69
CA THR A 249 -1.62 6.09 -22.26
C THR A 249 -1.64 5.95 -20.74
N LEU A 250 -0.54 5.46 -20.16
CA LEU A 250 -0.41 5.31 -18.72
C LEU A 250 -0.59 6.64 -17.99
N SER A 251 0.10 7.69 -18.43
CA SER A 251 -0.02 8.99 -17.75
C SER A 251 -1.44 9.54 -17.83
N ASN A 252 -2.20 9.28 -18.89
CA ASN A 252 -3.61 9.67 -18.95
C ASN A 252 -4.47 8.87 -17.96
N GLU A 253 -4.21 7.58 -17.77
CA GLU A 253 -4.90 6.75 -16.77
C GLU A 253 -4.57 7.24 -15.36
N LEU A 254 -3.29 7.42 -15.04
CA LEU A 254 -2.85 7.98 -13.76
C LEU A 254 -3.47 9.35 -13.48
N MET A 255 -3.59 10.21 -14.49
CA MET A 255 -4.27 11.50 -14.34
C MET A 255 -5.78 11.39 -14.07
N LYS A 256 -6.46 10.37 -14.60
CA LYS A 256 -7.89 10.13 -14.31
C LYS A 256 -8.08 9.66 -12.87
N ASP A 257 -7.11 8.90 -12.37
CA ASP A 257 -7.09 8.37 -11.00
C ASP A 257 -6.54 9.39 -9.98
N ASP A 258 -6.34 10.65 -10.38
CA ASP A 258 -5.78 11.76 -9.58
C ASP A 258 -4.34 11.52 -9.08
N LEU A 259 -3.61 10.61 -9.74
CA LEU A 259 -2.21 10.25 -9.44
C LEU A 259 -1.24 11.11 -10.26
N LEU A 260 -1.32 12.43 -10.09
CA LEU A 260 -0.56 13.40 -10.91
C LEU A 260 0.96 13.28 -10.74
N ASP A 261 1.44 13.06 -9.53
CA ASP A 261 2.84 12.75 -9.19
C ASP A 261 3.36 11.56 -10.02
N ARG A 262 2.60 10.46 -10.08
CA ARG A 262 2.97 9.27 -10.85
C ARG A 262 2.90 9.51 -12.34
N ALA A 263 1.91 10.27 -12.80
CA ALA A 263 1.81 10.66 -14.21
C ALA A 263 3.03 11.49 -14.65
N VAL A 264 3.51 12.40 -13.77
CA VAL A 264 4.71 13.22 -13.97
C VAL A 264 5.97 12.35 -14.00
N ASP A 265 6.15 11.47 -13.03
CA ASP A 265 7.29 10.54 -12.97
C ASP A 265 7.35 9.65 -14.21
N ASN A 266 6.18 9.17 -14.65
CA ASN A 266 6.07 8.35 -15.83
C ASN A 266 6.51 9.10 -17.09
N LEU A 267 6.02 10.32 -17.31
CA LEU A 267 6.42 11.14 -18.46
C LEU A 267 7.90 11.52 -18.39
N ASN A 268 8.42 11.81 -17.18
CA ASN A 268 9.84 12.06 -16.97
C ASN A 268 10.71 10.88 -17.38
N TYR A 269 10.29 9.65 -17.03
CA TYR A 269 10.99 8.44 -17.47
C TYR A 269 10.86 8.25 -18.99
N GLY A 270 9.65 8.42 -19.55
CA GLY A 270 9.42 8.34 -20.99
C GLY A 270 10.29 9.31 -21.79
N MET A 271 10.46 10.55 -21.33
CA MET A 271 11.34 11.54 -21.96
C MET A 271 12.83 11.20 -21.84
N LYS A 272 13.25 10.40 -20.84
CA LYS A 272 14.62 9.89 -20.77
C LYS A 272 14.85 8.80 -21.83
N VAL A 273 13.85 7.94 -22.05
CA VAL A 273 13.91 6.85 -23.05
C VAL A 273 13.73 7.39 -24.48
N PHE A 274 12.81 8.34 -24.67
CA PHE A 274 12.43 8.94 -25.95
C PHE A 274 12.61 10.46 -25.93
N PRO A 275 13.85 10.97 -25.93
CA PRO A 275 14.13 12.40 -25.77
C PRO A 275 13.61 13.29 -26.92
N ASN A 276 13.30 12.70 -28.07
CA ASN A 276 12.78 13.38 -29.26
C ASN A 276 11.25 13.27 -29.41
N GLU A 277 10.56 12.55 -28.52
CA GLU A 277 9.10 12.46 -28.62
C GLU A 277 8.43 13.71 -28.04
N VAL A 278 8.06 14.63 -28.93
CA VAL A 278 7.38 15.90 -28.59
C VAL A 278 6.08 15.69 -27.79
N LYS A 279 5.33 14.61 -28.04
CA LYS A 279 4.06 14.36 -27.35
C LYS A 279 4.25 14.14 -25.85
N LEU A 280 5.37 13.53 -25.41
CA LEU A 280 5.66 13.32 -23.99
C LEU A 280 5.85 14.65 -23.24
N TYR A 281 6.66 15.54 -23.82
CA TYR A 281 6.83 16.90 -23.28
C TYR A 281 5.51 17.67 -23.28
N SER A 282 4.73 17.57 -24.36
CA SER A 282 3.42 18.23 -24.47
C SER A 282 2.48 17.79 -23.36
N ARG A 283 2.40 16.48 -23.09
CA ARG A 283 1.52 15.95 -22.06
C ARG A 283 1.97 16.40 -20.67
N LEU A 284 3.27 16.43 -20.39
CA LEU A 284 3.78 16.90 -19.10
C LEU A 284 3.54 18.42 -18.93
N ALA A 285 3.69 19.20 -20.00
CA ALA A 285 3.31 20.61 -20.01
C ALA A 285 1.81 20.81 -19.73
N ASP A 286 0.93 19.97 -20.28
CA ASP A 286 -0.51 20.02 -19.99
C ASP A 286 -0.82 19.77 -18.50
N ILE A 287 -0.09 18.85 -17.85
CA ILE A 287 -0.21 18.62 -16.40
C ILE A 287 0.14 19.90 -15.64
N TRP A 288 1.30 20.50 -15.92
CA TRP A 288 1.74 21.72 -15.24
C TRP A 288 0.82 22.92 -15.49
N ASN A 289 0.26 23.03 -16.69
CA ASN A 289 -0.71 24.08 -16.99
C ASN A 289 -1.99 23.89 -16.15
N LYS A 290 -2.50 22.65 -16.08
CA LYS A 290 -3.69 22.31 -15.29
C LYS A 290 -3.50 22.53 -13.78
N THR A 291 -2.30 22.26 -13.27
CA THR A 291 -1.97 22.46 -11.86
C THR A 291 -1.53 23.88 -11.52
N GLY A 292 -1.55 24.80 -12.49
CA GLY A 292 -1.24 26.22 -12.25
C GLY A 292 0.25 26.49 -12.03
N GLU A 293 1.13 25.68 -12.63
CA GLU A 293 2.58 25.68 -12.42
C GLU A 293 3.36 26.17 -13.67
N PRO A 294 3.21 27.45 -14.09
CA PRO A 294 3.71 27.95 -15.37
C PRO A 294 5.24 27.93 -15.48
N LYS A 295 5.98 28.02 -14.36
CA LYS A 295 7.45 27.90 -14.34
C LYS A 295 7.89 26.47 -14.72
N LYS A 296 7.20 25.46 -14.20
CA LYS A 296 7.47 24.05 -14.52
C LYS A 296 7.11 23.75 -15.97
N GLU A 297 5.97 24.26 -16.44
CA GLU A 297 5.56 24.17 -17.85
C GLU A 297 6.64 24.74 -18.80
N ALA A 298 7.09 25.97 -18.55
CA ALA A 298 8.14 26.61 -19.36
C ALA A 298 9.45 25.82 -19.37
N GLY A 299 9.86 25.25 -18.23
CA GLY A 299 11.05 24.42 -18.13
C GLY A 299 10.99 23.18 -19.02
N ILE A 300 9.85 22.48 -19.03
CA ILE A 300 9.64 21.28 -19.86
C ILE A 300 9.55 21.62 -21.34
N LEU A 301 8.82 22.67 -21.72
CA LEU A 301 8.74 23.13 -23.10
C LEU A 301 10.11 23.59 -23.63
N LYS A 302 10.91 24.29 -22.81
CA LYS A 302 12.30 24.66 -23.14
C LYS A 302 13.17 23.43 -23.40
N LYS A 303 13.04 22.39 -22.56
CA LYS A 303 13.76 21.12 -22.77
C LYS A 303 13.35 20.47 -24.09
N CYS A 304 12.05 20.46 -24.41
CA CYS A 304 11.53 19.93 -25.69
C CYS A 304 12.10 20.68 -26.90
N VAL A 305 12.13 22.01 -26.87
CA VAL A 305 12.67 22.83 -27.97
C VAL A 305 14.16 22.59 -28.19
N LYS A 306 14.92 22.29 -27.13
CA LYS A 306 16.35 21.98 -27.22
C LYS A 306 16.59 20.67 -27.96
N THR A 307 15.78 19.64 -27.72
CA THR A 307 15.91 18.34 -28.41
C THR A 307 15.15 18.30 -29.75
N ASN A 308 14.12 19.12 -29.91
CA ASN A 308 13.24 19.18 -31.09
C ASN A 308 13.12 20.63 -31.61
N PRO A 309 14.19 21.19 -32.21
CA PRO A 309 14.20 22.60 -32.61
C PRO A 309 13.19 22.94 -33.71
N GLN A 310 12.71 21.95 -34.47
CA GLN A 310 11.72 22.13 -35.54
C GLN A 310 10.26 22.09 -35.04
N SER A 311 10.03 21.88 -33.74
CA SER A 311 8.69 21.82 -33.19
C SER A 311 8.09 23.22 -32.99
N ILE A 312 7.57 23.80 -34.09
CA ILE A 312 7.00 25.15 -34.09
C ILE A 312 5.77 25.29 -33.17
N ASP A 313 4.99 24.21 -32.98
CA ASP A 313 3.84 24.22 -32.08
C ASP A 313 4.28 24.33 -30.60
N ILE A 314 5.31 23.59 -30.20
CA ILE A 314 5.89 23.70 -28.86
C ILE A 314 6.54 25.05 -28.66
N ARG A 315 7.25 25.56 -29.67
CA ARG A 315 7.90 26.87 -29.59
C ARG A 315 6.88 27.99 -29.37
N ARG A 316 5.72 27.92 -30.04
CA ARG A 316 4.59 28.81 -29.80
C ARG A 316 4.08 28.71 -28.37
N ARG A 317 3.88 27.49 -27.84
CA ARG A 317 3.48 27.30 -26.44
C ARG A 317 4.52 27.89 -25.46
N LEU A 318 5.81 27.72 -25.76
CA LEU A 318 6.90 28.28 -24.96
C LEU A 318 6.91 29.83 -24.96
N ALA A 319 6.63 30.45 -26.11
CA ALA A 319 6.52 31.90 -26.19
C ALA A 319 5.34 32.42 -25.36
N LEU A 320 4.16 31.78 -25.48
CA LEU A 320 2.97 32.13 -24.71
C LEU A 320 3.16 31.96 -23.20
N ILE A 321 3.84 30.90 -22.75
CA ILE A 321 4.10 30.71 -21.32
C ILE A 321 5.13 31.72 -20.79
N TYR A 322 6.10 32.14 -21.59
CA TYR A 322 7.00 33.25 -21.22
C TYR A 322 6.26 34.57 -21.11
N GLU A 323 5.29 34.87 -21.96
CA GLU A 323 4.39 36.03 -21.79
C GLU A 323 3.63 35.95 -20.45
N LYS A 324 3.04 34.79 -20.12
CA LYS A 324 2.33 34.57 -18.85
C LYS A 324 3.23 34.76 -17.62
N LEU A 325 4.53 34.51 -17.77
CA LEU A 325 5.55 34.68 -16.72
C LEU A 325 6.20 36.08 -16.73
N ASP A 326 5.71 37.02 -17.56
CA ASP A 326 6.29 38.35 -17.79
C ASP A 326 7.77 38.34 -18.21
N LYS A 327 8.21 37.25 -18.87
CA LYS A 327 9.55 37.12 -19.44
C LYS A 327 9.58 37.61 -20.88
N LYS A 328 9.33 38.91 -21.07
CA LYS A 328 9.17 39.54 -22.39
C LYS A 328 10.31 39.21 -23.36
N ASN A 329 11.57 39.37 -22.93
CA ASN A 329 12.74 39.12 -23.78
C ASN A 329 12.85 37.66 -24.25
N ASP A 330 12.49 36.70 -23.37
CA ASP A 330 12.49 35.29 -23.74
C ASP A 330 11.32 34.96 -24.68
N ALA A 331 10.15 35.59 -24.46
CA ALA A 331 9.00 35.45 -25.34
C ALA A 331 9.28 35.98 -26.75
N VAL A 332 9.87 37.18 -26.87
CA VAL A 332 10.25 37.79 -28.17
C VAL A 332 11.17 36.85 -28.95
N LYS A 333 12.24 36.34 -28.33
CA LYS A 333 13.17 35.39 -28.97
C LYS A 333 12.49 34.14 -29.52
N GLU A 334 11.49 33.62 -28.81
CA GLU A 334 10.76 32.43 -29.26
C GLU A 334 9.72 32.77 -30.35
N TRP A 335 9.12 33.95 -30.32
CA TRP A 335 8.25 34.46 -31.40
C TRP A 335 9.02 34.74 -32.70
N GLU A 336 10.20 35.34 -32.63
CA GLU A 336 11.04 35.60 -33.81
C GLU A 336 11.40 34.31 -34.56
N LYS A 337 11.67 33.23 -33.83
CA LYS A 337 11.94 31.90 -34.40
C LYS A 337 10.71 31.26 -35.06
N LEU A 338 9.51 31.84 -34.92
CA LEU A 338 8.29 31.40 -35.60
C LEU A 338 7.98 32.21 -36.87
N MET A 339 8.79 33.22 -37.18
CA MET A 339 8.70 33.98 -38.42
C MET A 339 8.94 33.05 -39.62
N GLY A 340 8.13 33.19 -40.66
CA GLY A 340 8.15 32.28 -41.82
C GLY A 340 7.46 30.92 -41.59
N SER A 341 6.96 30.63 -40.39
CA SER A 341 6.12 29.44 -40.13
C SER A 341 4.63 29.73 -40.33
N LYS A 342 3.76 28.72 -40.12
CA LYS A 342 2.30 28.90 -40.08
C LYS A 342 1.83 29.95 -39.05
N TYR A 343 2.68 30.30 -38.08
CA TYR A 343 2.43 31.32 -37.06
C TYR A 343 3.02 32.69 -37.37
N ASN A 344 3.53 32.94 -38.58
CA ASN A 344 4.23 34.17 -38.94
C ASN A 344 3.44 35.46 -38.62
N ALA A 345 2.15 35.52 -38.94
CA ALA A 345 1.32 36.69 -38.67
C ALA A 345 1.13 36.93 -37.15
N GLU A 346 0.93 35.86 -36.38
CA GLU A 346 0.82 35.93 -34.91
C GLU A 346 2.14 36.38 -34.30
N ALA A 347 3.26 35.81 -34.76
CA ALA A 347 4.61 36.14 -34.30
C ALA A 347 4.95 37.62 -34.50
N LYS A 348 4.74 38.18 -35.71
CA LYS A 348 4.95 39.61 -36.00
C LYS A 348 4.19 40.51 -35.03
N LYS A 349 2.89 40.26 -34.87
CA LYS A 349 2.02 41.02 -33.98
C LYS A 349 2.46 40.94 -32.51
N LYS A 350 2.89 39.75 -32.07
CA LYS A 350 3.34 39.52 -30.69
C LYS A 350 4.66 40.23 -30.39
N VAL A 351 5.63 40.18 -31.30
CA VAL A 351 6.91 40.91 -31.16
C VAL A 351 6.66 42.41 -31.05
N GLU A 352 5.92 43.00 -32.00
CA GLU A 352 5.59 44.43 -31.99
C GLU A 352 4.88 44.88 -30.70
N LEU A 353 4.00 44.03 -30.13
CA LEU A 353 3.29 44.34 -28.90
C LEU A 353 4.21 44.27 -27.66
N LEU A 354 5.11 43.29 -27.61
CA LEU A 354 5.99 43.06 -26.48
C LEU A 354 7.16 44.04 -26.43
N GLU A 355 7.59 44.58 -27.57
CA GLU A 355 8.65 45.60 -27.64
C GLU A 355 8.14 47.03 -27.33
N LYS A 356 6.84 47.28 -27.52
CA LYS A 356 6.21 48.59 -27.22
C LYS A 356 5.88 48.78 -25.73
N LYS A 357 5.94 47.73 -24.91
CA LYS A 357 5.58 47.72 -23.49
C LYS A 357 6.79 47.47 -22.63
#